data_AF-A0A183D5J6-F1
#
_entry.id   AF-A0A183D5J6-F1
#
_cell.length_a   1.000
_cell.length_b   1.000
_cell.length_c   1.000
_cell.angle_alpha   90.00
_cell.angle_beta   90.00
_cell.angle_gamma   90.00
#
_symmetry.space_group_name_H-M   'P 1'
#
loop_
_entity.id
_entity.type
_entity.pdbx_description
1 polymer ?
#
loop_
_entity_poly.entity_id
_entity_poly.type
_entity_poly.pdbx_seq_one_letter_code
_entity_poly.pdbx_strand_id
1 'polypeptide(L)' 'LVKDYIGNSDLVVRLAHPQTVYDINYISVFCYEYAADFGHIYFSLPRDHIFVPPYIPPVRDEPPPAAPSVPC' A
#
# COMPACT_ATOMS: atom_id res chain seq x y z
N LEU A 1 2.03 -8.08 -5.50
CA LEU A 1 0.76 -8.18 -6.25
C LEU A 1 -0.37 -7.85 -5.30
N VAL A 2 -1.10 -6.77 -5.57
CA VAL A 2 -2.34 -6.44 -4.83
C VAL A 2 -3.40 -7.46 -5.25
N LYS A 3 -3.95 -8.18 -4.28
CA LYS A 3 -5.10 -9.05 -4.50
C LYS A 3 -6.21 -8.60 -3.55
N ASP A 4 -7.42 -8.48 -4.09
CA ASP A 4 -8.68 -8.36 -3.33
C ASP A 4 -8.83 -7.07 -2.48
N TYR A 5 -8.78 -5.91 -3.14
CA TYR A 5 -9.12 -4.62 -2.50
C TYR A 5 -10.62 -4.33 -2.60
N ILE A 6 -11.27 -4.13 -1.46
CA ILE A 6 -12.63 -3.59 -1.34
C ILE A 6 -12.49 -2.16 -0.83
N GLY A 7 -13.21 -1.19 -1.41
CA GLY A 7 -13.01 0.27 -1.21
C GLY A 7 -12.99 0.82 0.23
N ASN A 8 -13.23 -0.02 1.23
CA ASN A 8 -13.22 0.31 2.66
C ASN A 8 -12.14 -0.44 3.46
N SER A 9 -11.24 -1.18 2.81
CA SER A 9 -10.13 -1.90 3.46
C SER A 9 -8.79 -1.22 3.21
N ASP A 10 -7.81 -1.46 4.08
CA ASP A 10 -6.43 -1.03 3.85
C ASP A 10 -5.79 -1.80 2.68
N LEU A 11 -4.96 -1.11 1.90
CA LEU A 11 -4.18 -1.73 0.84
C LEU A 11 -2.75 -1.99 1.32
N VAL A 12 -2.36 -3.26 1.41
CA VAL A 12 -0.99 -3.63 1.78
C VAL A 12 -0.23 -4.16 0.56
N VAL A 13 0.84 -3.45 0.19
CA VAL A 13 1.74 -3.83 -0.91
C VAL A 13 3.02 -4.41 -0.33
N ARG A 14 3.31 -5.67 -0.67
CA ARG A 14 4.60 -6.29 -0.36
C ARG A 14 5.62 -5.92 -1.43
N LEU A 15 6.74 -5.34 -1.00
CA LEU A 15 7.86 -5.02 -1.89
C LEU A 15 8.53 -6.30 -2.38
N ALA A 16 9.07 -6.26 -3.59
CA ALA A 16 9.85 -7.37 -4.12
C ALA A 16 11.18 -7.47 -3.37
N HIS A 17 11.69 -8.68 -3.11
CA HIS A 17 13.06 -8.82 -2.60
C HIS A 17 14.06 -8.50 -3.72
N PRO A 18 15.15 -7.76 -3.47
CA PRO A 18 15.66 -7.24 -2.18
C PRO A 18 15.29 -5.77 -1.88
N GLN A 19 14.21 -5.25 -2.47
CA GLN A 19 13.81 -3.86 -2.39
C GLN A 19 13.34 -3.45 -0.98
N THR A 20 13.69 -2.22 -0.60
CA THR A 20 13.32 -1.56 0.65
C THR A 20 12.51 -0.29 0.36
N VAL A 21 11.91 0.29 1.39
CA VAL A 21 11.16 1.57 1.26
C VAL A 21 12.03 2.72 0.77
N TYR A 22 13.35 2.65 0.97
CA TYR A 22 14.32 3.67 0.51
C TYR A 22 14.62 3.56 -1.00
N ASP A 23 14.16 2.51 -1.67
CA ASP A 23 14.34 2.30 -3.11
C ASP A 23 13.16 2.80 -3.94
N ILE A 24 12.17 3.42 -3.30
CA ILE A 24 10.91 3.86 -3.91
C ILE A 24 10.70 5.32 -3.55
N ASN A 25 10.22 6.10 -4.51
CA ASN A 25 10.00 7.54 -4.35
C ASN A 25 8.57 7.99 -4.66
N TYR A 26 7.70 7.09 -5.14
CA TYR A 26 6.28 7.37 -5.30
C TYR A 26 5.42 6.12 -5.22
N ILE A 27 4.15 6.32 -4.87
CA ILE A 27 3.07 5.33 -5.03
C ILE A 27 1.97 5.99 -5.84
N SER A 28 1.45 5.28 -6.84
CA SER A 28 0.48 5.81 -7.82
C SER A 28 -0.67 4.84 -8.05
N VAL A 29 -1.86 5.39 -8.32
CA VAL A 29 -2.99 4.62 -8.86
C VAL A 29 -2.98 4.78 -10.37
N PHE A 30 -2.59 3.71 -11.09
CA PHE A 30 -2.43 3.73 -12.53
C PHE A 30 -3.43 2.82 -13.22
N CYS A 31 -4.09 3.34 -14.27
CA CYS A 31 -4.92 2.56 -15.17
C CYS A 31 -4.10 2.14 -16.40
N TYR A 32 -3.88 0.83 -16.55
CA TYR A 32 -3.10 0.28 -17.66
C TYR A 32 -3.78 0.43 -19.02
N GLU A 33 -5.11 0.30 -19.08
CA GLU A 33 -5.86 0.31 -20.35
C GLU A 33 -5.77 1.66 -21.08
N TYR A 34 -5.86 2.75 -20.33
CA TYR A 34 -5.81 4.11 -20.86
C TYR A 34 -4.45 4.79 -20.65
N ALA A 35 -3.47 4.05 -20.13
CA ALA A 35 -2.15 4.56 -19.75
C ALA A 35 -2.21 5.87 -18.93
N ALA A 36 -3.12 5.92 -17.95
CA ALA A 36 -3.45 7.14 -17.21
C ALA A 36 -3.10 7.01 -15.73
N ASP A 37 -2.46 8.05 -15.19
CA ASP A 37 -2.17 8.21 -13.76
C ASP A 37 -3.32 8.98 -13.10
N PHE A 38 -4.04 8.33 -12.18
CA PHE A 38 -5.12 8.95 -11.42
C PHE A 38 -4.64 9.71 -10.19
N GLY A 39 -3.34 9.67 -9.92
CA GLY A 39 -2.70 10.38 -8.85
C GLY A 39 -1.57 9.56 -8.26
N HIS A 40 -0.46 10.26 -7.98
CA HIS A 40 0.67 9.71 -7.28
C HIS A 40 1.06 10.61 -6.11
N ILE A 41 1.58 9.97 -5.07
CA ILE A 41 2.16 10.64 -3.91
C ILE A 41 3.66 10.44 -4.01
N TYR A 42 4.38 11.55 -4.10
CA TYR A 42 5.85 11.54 -4.08
C TYR A 42 6.34 11.62 -2.64
N PHE A 43 7.33 10.79 -2.31
CA PHE A 43 8.05 10.83 -1.03
C PHE A 43 9.53 10.62 -1.28
N SER A 44 10.37 11.36 -0.55
CA SER A 44 11.82 11.20 -0.60
C SER A 44 12.30 10.76 0.77
N LEU A 45 12.87 9.56 0.84
CA LEU A 45 13.42 8.97 2.06
C LEU A 45 14.94 8.83 1.90
N PRO A 46 15.73 9.86 2.31
CA PRO A 46 17.18 9.77 2.33
C PRO A 46 17.68 8.58 3.17
N ARG A 47 18.72 7.88 2.70
CA ARG A 47 19.26 6.68 3.39
C ARG A 47 20.05 6.98 4.67
N ASP A 48 20.47 8.23 4.83
CA ASP A 48 21.17 8.75 6.00
C ASP A 48 20.23 9.07 7.17
N HIS A 49 18.91 8.96 6.97
CA HIS A 49 17.89 9.20 7.98
C HIS A 49 17.00 7.96 8.21
N ILE A 50 16.59 7.76 9.46
CA ILE A 50 15.72 6.63 9.84
C ILE A 50 14.26 7.11 9.82
N PHE A 51 13.51 6.70 8.79
CA PHE A 51 12.06 6.99 8.66
C PHE A 51 11.16 5.84 9.10
N VAL A 52 11.75 4.68 9.38
CA VAL A 52 11.02 3.48 9.76
C VAL A 52 11.05 3.36 11.29
N PRO A 53 9.90 3.23 11.96
CA PRO A 53 9.86 3.05 13.40
C PRO A 53 10.53 1.73 13.80
N PRO A 54 11.07 1.65 15.04
CA PRO A 54 11.75 0.45 15.54
C PRO A 54 10.83 -0.78 15.64
N TYR A 55 9.51 -0.58 15.61
CA TYR A 55 8.51 -1.64 15.60
C TYR A 55 7.47 -1.38 14.51
N ILE A 56 7.25 -2.40 13.68
CA ILE A 56 6.17 -2.43 12.69
C ILE A 56 5.25 -3.58 13.11
N PRO A 57 3.94 -3.33 13.35
CA PRO A 57 3.02 -4.40 13.66
C PRO A 57 2.90 -5.38 12.48
N PRO A 58 2.64 -6.67 12.74
CA PRO A 58 2.42 -7.63 11.67
C PRO A 58 1.24 -7.21 10.80
N VAL A 59 1.41 -7.32 9.48
CA VAL A 59 0.32 -7.14 8.51
C VAL A 59 -0.73 -8.20 8.82
N ARG A 60 -1.98 -7.77 9.03
CA ARG A 60 -3.11 -8.69 9.14
C ARG A 60 -3.36 -9.26 7.74
N ASP A 61 -3.05 -10.53 7.55
CA ASP A 61 -3.40 -11.27 6.32
C ASP A 61 -4.87 -11.77 6.38
N GLU A 62 -5.60 -11.48 7.46
CA GLU A 62 -7.00 -11.87 7.61
C GLU A 62 -7.90 -10.97 6.75
N PRO A 63 -8.84 -11.55 5.98
CA PRO A 63 -9.87 -10.78 5.30
C PRO A 63 -10.58 -9.84 6.29
N PRO A 64 -11.01 -8.63 5.87
CA PRO A 64 -11.86 -7.81 6.70
C PRO A 64 -13.03 -8.66 7.22
N PRO A 65 -13.38 -8.58 8.51
CA PRO A 65 -14.58 -9.23 9.01
C PRO A 65 -15.74 -8.83 8.10
N ALA A 66 -16.55 -9.80 7.67
CA ALA A 66 -17.72 -9.52 6.84
C ALA A 66 -18.46 -8.34 7.47
N ALA A 67 -18.57 -7.23 6.72
CA ALA A 67 -19.22 -6.04 7.22
C ALA A 67 -20.59 -6.46 7.77
N PRO A 68 -20.98 -6.05 8.98
CA PRO A 68 -22.31 -6.36 9.49
C PRO A 68 -23.30 -5.88 8.44
N SER A 69 -24.20 -6.76 8.00
CA SER A 69 -25.28 -6.39 7.09
C SER A 69 -26.07 -5.29 7.80
N VAL A 70 -25.83 -4.03 7.43
CA VAL A 70 -26.64 -2.92 7.91
C VAL A 70 -27.99 -3.11 7.24
N PRO A 71 -29.06 -3.48 7.96
CA PRO A 71 -30.38 -3.49 7.36
C PRO A 71 -30.70 -2.04 6.94
N CYS A 72 -31.19 -1.90 5.71
CA CYS A 72 -31.64 -0.62 5.14
C CYS A 72 -32.66 0.08 6.04
#